data_AF-A0A150K4I2-F1
#
_entry.id   AF-A0A150K4I2-F1
#
_cell.length_a   1.000
_cell.length_b   1.000
_cell.length_c   1.000
_cell.angle_alpha   90.00
_cell.angle_beta   90.00
_cell.angle_gamma   90.00
#
_symmetry.space_group_name_H-M   'P 1'
#
loop_
_entity.id
_entity.type
_entity.pdbx_description
1 polymer ?
#
loop_
_entity_poly.entity_id
_entity_poly.type
_entity_poly.pdbx_seq_one_letter_code
_entity_poly.pdbx_strand_id
1 'polypeptide(L)'
;MTGLEQKISLGIIAIITCAAIPFLAGLLSLKSKGFRGFIEGKGSIFIKDGKIMEDNLKKERYSTDELLELLRKKNVFQVSDVEFAVLEPTGDLSVLLKKENQPLTAKDLNMSVATVKEPQTVIMDGKILDEPLTTIGRSRRWLITELEKLGVTIDNVFLGQVNSYGELTVDLYDDKLKVPSPQERPLILATMKKCQADLESFALGTENKEAKELYRKNSEKLQKAIEKVSPILRN
;
A
#
# COMPACT_ATOMS: atom_id res chain seq x y z
N MET A 1 -15.38 -49.42 34.91
CA MET A 1 -15.28 -48.14 34.21
C MET A 1 -15.91 -48.32 32.84
N THR A 2 -16.96 -47.57 32.52
CA THR A 2 -17.84 -47.81 31.36
C THR A 2 -17.08 -47.52 30.06
N GLY A 3 -17.37 -48.26 28.98
CA GLY A 3 -16.69 -48.10 27.68
C GLY A 3 -16.81 -46.71 27.04
N LEU A 4 -17.60 -45.80 27.63
CA LEU A 4 -17.67 -44.39 27.25
C LEU A 4 -16.45 -43.60 27.76
N GLU A 5 -16.00 -43.82 28.99
CA GLU A 5 -14.82 -43.12 29.54
C GLU A 5 -13.54 -43.48 28.80
N GLN A 6 -13.43 -44.73 28.35
CA GLN A 6 -12.30 -45.19 27.52
C GLN A 6 -12.32 -44.55 26.12
N LYS A 7 -13.50 -44.27 25.55
CA LYS A 7 -13.62 -43.57 24.26
C LYS A 7 -13.28 -42.08 24.40
N ILE A 8 -13.67 -41.45 25.50
CA ILE A 8 -13.35 -40.04 25.78
C ILE A 8 -11.85 -39.86 26.04
N SER A 9 -11.22 -40.75 26.81
CA SER A 9 -9.77 -40.68 27.07
C SER A 9 -8.95 -40.87 25.79
N LEU A 10 -9.35 -41.79 24.91
CA LEU A 10 -8.74 -41.95 23.60
C LEU A 10 -8.89 -40.70 22.71
N GLY A 11 -10.06 -40.06 22.73
CA GLY A 11 -10.30 -38.80 22.02
C GLY A 11 -9.40 -37.66 22.53
N ILE A 12 -9.26 -37.53 23.85
CA ILE A 12 -8.37 -36.52 24.47
C ILE A 12 -6.92 -36.79 24.09
N ILE A 13 -6.46 -38.05 24.15
CA ILE A 13 -5.10 -38.42 23.75
C ILE A 13 -4.87 -38.09 22.27
N ALA A 14 -5.81 -38.42 21.39
CA ALA A 14 -5.71 -38.11 19.97
C ALA A 14 -5.61 -36.60 19.70
N ILE A 15 -6.41 -35.78 20.40
CA ILE A 15 -6.36 -34.32 20.30
C ILE A 15 -5.01 -33.78 20.80
N ILE A 16 -4.54 -34.24 21.95
CA ILE A 16 -3.25 -33.81 22.52
C ILE A 16 -2.11 -34.20 21.59
N THR A 17 -2.09 -35.43 21.08
CA THR A 17 -1.04 -35.89 20.14
C THR A 17 -1.08 -35.10 18.84
N CYS A 18 -2.27 -34.88 18.28
CA CYS A 18 -2.44 -34.11 17.05
C CYS A 18 -2.02 -32.64 17.22
N ALA A 19 -2.16 -32.06 18.41
CA ALA A 19 -1.69 -30.71 18.71
C ALA A 19 -0.19 -30.66 19.06
N ALA A 20 0.30 -31.63 19.82
CA ALA A 20 1.68 -31.65 20.31
C ALA A 20 2.71 -31.86 19.20
N ILE A 21 2.42 -32.70 18.20
CA ILE A 21 3.33 -32.98 17.08
C ILE A 21 3.66 -31.70 16.27
N PRO A 22 2.68 -30.95 15.71
CA PRO A 22 2.97 -29.73 14.97
C PRO A 22 3.54 -28.63 15.87
N PHE A 23 3.13 -28.56 17.15
CA PHE A 23 3.67 -27.59 18.10
C PHE A 23 5.17 -27.82 18.37
N LEU A 24 5.57 -29.06 18.66
CA LEU A 24 6.98 -29.42 18.87
C LEU A 24 7.81 -29.25 17.59
N ALA A 25 7.25 -29.63 16.43
CA ALA A 25 7.90 -29.40 15.13
C ALA A 25 8.13 -27.90 14.89
N GLY A 26 7.16 -27.04 15.22
CA GLY A 26 7.28 -25.58 15.13
C GLY A 26 8.41 -25.04 16.01
N LEU A 27 8.49 -25.47 17.28
CA LEU A 27 9.56 -25.07 18.18
C LEU A 27 10.95 -25.49 17.69
N LEU A 28 11.08 -26.70 17.15
CA LEU A 28 12.32 -27.22 16.58
C LEU A 28 12.72 -26.48 15.29
N SER A 29 11.74 -26.12 14.44
CA SER A 29 11.97 -25.31 13.22
C SER A 29 12.46 -23.89 13.53
N LEU A 30 11.95 -23.29 14.60
CA LEU A 30 12.41 -21.97 15.07
C LEU A 30 13.88 -22.03 15.55
N LYS A 31 14.27 -23.10 16.25
CA LYS A 31 15.60 -23.23 16.84
C LYS A 31 16.68 -23.68 15.86
N SER A 32 16.33 -24.43 14.80
CA SER A 32 17.30 -25.00 13.85
C SER A 32 16.95 -24.73 12.40
N LYS A 33 17.82 -23.99 11.68
CA LYS A 33 17.72 -23.77 10.24
C LYS A 33 17.79 -25.07 9.42
N GLY A 34 18.53 -26.07 9.92
CA GLY A 34 18.64 -27.38 9.26
C GLY A 34 17.35 -28.19 9.35
N PHE A 35 16.72 -28.20 10.53
CA PHE A 35 15.42 -28.84 10.74
C PHE A 35 14.31 -28.12 9.98
N ARG A 36 14.34 -26.78 9.98
CA ARG A 36 13.46 -25.94 9.17
C ARG A 36 13.51 -26.32 7.69
N GLY A 37 14.71 -26.32 7.10
CA GLY A 37 14.87 -26.66 5.69
C GLY A 37 14.57 -28.12 5.33
N PHE A 38 14.48 -29.02 6.33
CA PHE A 38 14.03 -30.39 6.12
C PHE A 38 12.50 -30.51 6.12
N ILE A 39 11.81 -29.82 7.03
CA ILE A 39 10.34 -29.84 7.13
C ILE A 39 9.67 -28.93 6.10
N GLU A 40 10.15 -27.70 5.95
CA GLU A 40 9.57 -26.68 5.07
C GLU A 40 10.10 -26.78 3.64
N GLY A 41 11.16 -27.58 3.41
CA GLY A 41 11.86 -27.64 2.13
C GLY A 41 12.84 -26.47 1.94
N LYS A 42 13.58 -26.50 0.82
CA LYS A 42 14.44 -25.39 0.39
C LYS A 42 14.05 -25.03 -1.04
N GLY A 43 13.94 -23.73 -1.32
CA GLY A 43 13.73 -23.29 -2.69
C GLY A 43 14.88 -23.70 -3.61
N SER A 44 14.58 -23.92 -4.88
CA SER A 44 15.54 -24.31 -5.92
C SER A 44 15.67 -23.21 -6.96
N ILE A 45 16.90 -22.81 -7.29
CA ILE A 45 17.13 -21.71 -8.24
C ILE A 45 16.92 -22.25 -9.66
N PHE A 46 15.94 -21.74 -10.38
CA PHE A 46 15.64 -22.14 -11.75
C PHE A 46 16.30 -21.24 -12.79
N ILE A 47 16.46 -19.95 -12.48
CA ILE A 47 17.17 -18.99 -13.33
C ILE A 47 18.12 -18.17 -12.45
N LYS A 48 19.36 -18.01 -12.90
CA LYS A 48 20.37 -17.16 -12.26
C LYS A 48 21.18 -16.41 -13.29
N ASP A 49 21.36 -15.10 -13.09
CA ASP A 49 22.08 -14.21 -13.99
C ASP A 49 21.54 -14.32 -15.44
N GLY A 50 20.21 -14.45 -15.57
CA GLY A 50 19.50 -14.63 -16.83
C GLY A 50 19.68 -15.99 -17.53
N LYS A 51 20.29 -16.98 -16.88
CA LYS A 51 20.51 -18.33 -17.43
C LYS A 51 19.66 -19.37 -16.70
N ILE A 52 19.06 -20.28 -17.45
CA ILE A 52 18.33 -21.44 -16.90
C ILE A 52 19.34 -22.38 -16.23
N MET A 53 19.03 -22.83 -15.03
CA MET A 53 19.84 -23.78 -14.27
C MET A 53 19.35 -25.21 -14.54
N GLU A 54 19.76 -25.83 -15.65
CA GLU A 54 19.19 -27.09 -16.13
C GLU A 54 19.33 -28.24 -15.12
N ASP A 55 20.44 -28.27 -14.37
CA ASP A 55 20.68 -29.27 -13.33
C ASP A 55 19.67 -29.16 -12.17
N ASN A 56 19.27 -27.94 -11.83
CA ASN A 56 18.26 -27.71 -10.79
C ASN A 56 16.86 -28.08 -11.27
N LEU A 57 16.53 -27.77 -12.53
CA LEU A 57 15.27 -28.22 -13.14
C LEU A 57 15.17 -29.75 -13.12
N LYS A 58 16.24 -30.45 -13.53
CA LYS A 58 16.29 -31.93 -13.49
C LYS A 58 16.13 -32.48 -12.07
N LYS A 59 16.80 -31.85 -11.09
CA LYS A 59 16.73 -32.26 -9.69
C LYS A 59 15.30 -32.14 -9.13
N GLU A 60 14.61 -31.05 -9.46
CA GLU A 60 13.21 -30.82 -9.06
C GLU A 60 12.19 -31.50 -10.00
N ARG A 61 12.66 -32.21 -11.04
CA ARG A 61 11.85 -32.90 -12.06
C ARG A 61 10.94 -31.97 -12.88
N TYR A 62 11.41 -30.75 -13.16
CA TYR A 62 10.74 -29.81 -14.04
C TYR A 62 11.34 -29.85 -15.46
N SER A 63 10.46 -29.85 -16.44
CA SER A 63 10.76 -29.60 -17.85
C SER A 63 10.87 -28.10 -18.14
N THR A 64 11.44 -27.77 -19.29
CA THR A 64 11.45 -26.37 -19.78
C THR A 64 10.03 -25.86 -20.00
N ASP A 65 9.11 -26.70 -20.46
CA ASP A 65 7.71 -26.30 -20.68
C ASP A 65 7.00 -25.93 -19.37
N GLU A 66 7.25 -26.67 -18.29
CA GLU A 66 6.71 -26.36 -16.96
C GLU A 66 7.33 -25.07 -16.39
N LEU A 67 8.64 -24.85 -16.57
CA LEU A 67 9.26 -23.56 -16.22
C LEU A 67 8.59 -22.40 -16.98
N LEU A 68 8.38 -22.55 -18.29
CA LEU A 68 7.72 -21.53 -19.10
C LEU A 68 6.26 -21.30 -18.67
N GLU A 69 5.55 -22.35 -18.27
CA GLU A 69 4.20 -22.22 -17.69
C GLU A 69 4.22 -21.42 -16.39
N LEU A 70 5.15 -21.73 -15.48
CA LEU A 70 5.32 -21.01 -14.22
C LEU A 70 5.67 -19.53 -14.44
N LEU A 71 6.53 -19.23 -15.41
CA LEU A 71 6.84 -17.84 -15.80
C LEU A 71 5.60 -17.11 -16.32
N ARG A 72 4.81 -17.75 -17.19
CA ARG A 72 3.54 -17.16 -17.69
C ARG A 72 2.54 -16.91 -16.57
N LYS A 73 2.44 -17.81 -15.58
CA LYS A 73 1.62 -17.60 -14.36
C LYS A 73 2.05 -16.37 -13.56
N LYS A 74 3.30 -15.91 -13.72
CA LYS A 74 3.82 -14.65 -13.15
C LYS A 74 3.82 -13.49 -14.15
N ASN A 75 3.08 -13.60 -15.26
CA ASN A 75 3.00 -12.62 -16.34
C ASN A 75 4.34 -12.37 -17.07
N VAL A 76 5.24 -13.36 -17.07
CA VAL A 76 6.52 -13.30 -17.78
C VAL A 76 6.49 -14.24 -18.97
N PHE A 77 6.52 -13.67 -20.18
CA PHE A 77 6.39 -14.44 -21.42
C PHE A 77 7.73 -14.76 -22.10
N GLN A 78 8.80 -14.02 -21.77
CA GLN A 78 10.14 -14.27 -22.29
C GLN A 78 11.11 -14.56 -21.16
N VAL A 79 11.86 -15.67 -21.28
CA VAL A 79 12.90 -16.03 -20.30
C VAL A 79 14.00 -14.98 -20.25
N SER A 80 14.29 -14.33 -21.39
CA SER A 80 15.29 -13.26 -21.49
C SER A 80 15.00 -12.04 -20.62
N ASP A 81 13.77 -11.87 -20.15
CA ASP A 81 13.36 -10.77 -19.28
C ASP A 81 13.67 -11.06 -17.80
N VAL A 82 13.99 -12.30 -17.46
CA VAL A 82 14.24 -12.76 -16.10
C VAL A 82 15.71 -12.63 -15.74
N GLU A 83 16.00 -12.04 -14.59
CA GLU A 83 17.35 -12.02 -14.01
C GLU A 83 17.54 -13.21 -13.07
N PHE A 84 16.54 -13.49 -12.23
CA PHE A 84 16.60 -14.52 -11.21
C PHE A 84 15.21 -15.13 -10.98
N ALA A 85 15.15 -16.46 -10.83
CA ALA A 85 13.91 -17.15 -10.47
C ALA A 85 14.18 -18.32 -9.52
N VAL A 86 13.30 -18.47 -8.52
CA VAL A 86 13.37 -19.52 -7.48
C VAL A 86 12.05 -20.25 -7.43
N LEU A 87 12.11 -21.57 -7.52
CA LEU A 87 11.00 -22.45 -7.19
C LEU A 87 10.94 -22.56 -5.66
N GLU A 88 9.86 -22.06 -5.07
CA GLU A 88 9.57 -22.18 -3.65
C GLU A 88 9.09 -23.59 -3.30
N PRO A 89 9.22 -24.04 -2.04
CA PRO A 89 8.71 -25.36 -1.62
C PRO A 89 7.21 -25.58 -1.84
N THR A 90 6.43 -24.50 -1.97
CA THR A 90 5.00 -24.55 -2.31
C THR A 90 4.74 -24.97 -3.76
N GLY A 91 5.77 -24.99 -4.62
CA GLY A 91 5.65 -25.15 -6.07
C GLY A 91 5.44 -23.84 -6.82
N ASP A 92 5.39 -22.70 -6.12
CA ASP A 92 5.32 -21.38 -6.76
C ASP A 92 6.69 -20.91 -7.24
N LEU A 93 6.71 -20.17 -8.36
CA LEU A 93 7.93 -19.56 -8.87
C LEU A 93 8.00 -18.08 -8.48
N SER A 94 8.98 -17.70 -7.66
CA SER A 94 9.34 -16.30 -7.42
C SER A 94 10.22 -15.79 -8.55
N VAL A 95 9.90 -14.63 -9.14
CA VAL A 95 10.60 -14.09 -10.32
C VAL A 95 11.07 -12.66 -10.07
N LEU A 96 12.35 -12.42 -10.36
CA LEU A 96 12.96 -11.10 -10.44
C LEU A 96 13.28 -10.81 -11.90
N LEU A 97 12.62 -9.79 -12.45
CA LEU A 97 12.89 -9.29 -13.79
C LEU A 97 14.21 -8.53 -13.84
N LYS A 98 14.81 -8.44 -15.02
CA LYS A 98 15.91 -7.51 -15.30
C LYS A 98 15.48 -6.07 -15.03
N LYS A 99 16.43 -5.21 -14.65
CA LYS A 99 16.13 -3.86 -14.12
C LYS A 99 15.35 -3.00 -15.12
N GLU A 100 15.64 -3.13 -16.42
CA GLU A 100 14.95 -2.46 -17.52
C GLU A 100 13.48 -2.87 -17.69
N ASN A 101 13.11 -4.05 -17.22
CA ASN A 101 11.75 -4.61 -17.30
C ASN A 101 10.99 -4.49 -15.97
N GLN A 102 11.61 -3.96 -14.91
CA GLN A 102 10.95 -3.71 -13.63
C GLN A 102 10.10 -2.44 -13.68
N PRO A 103 8.96 -2.39 -12.97
CA PRO A 103 8.17 -1.17 -12.87
C PRO A 103 8.98 -0.04 -12.23
N LEU A 104 8.82 1.17 -12.75
CA LEU A 104 9.48 2.36 -12.19
C LEU A 104 8.94 2.66 -10.80
N THR A 105 9.86 2.93 -9.87
CA THR A 105 9.53 3.47 -8.56
C THR A 105 9.71 4.98 -8.54
N ALA A 106 9.06 5.68 -7.59
CA ALA A 106 9.27 7.11 -7.39
C ALA A 106 10.76 7.46 -7.17
N LYS A 107 11.52 6.55 -6.57
CA LYS A 107 12.96 6.71 -6.35
C LYS A 107 13.75 6.69 -7.65
N ASP A 108 13.38 5.85 -8.62
CA ASP A 108 14.03 5.81 -9.94
C ASP A 108 13.84 7.13 -10.71
N LEU A 109 12.77 7.88 -10.41
CA LEU A 109 12.46 9.18 -11.00
C LEU A 109 12.97 10.38 -10.19
N ASN A 110 13.73 10.15 -9.11
CA ASN A 110 14.13 11.21 -8.15
C ASN A 110 12.95 12.05 -7.64
N MET A 111 11.76 11.45 -7.55
CA MET A 111 10.57 12.12 -7.04
C MET A 111 10.52 12.00 -5.52
N SER A 112 10.35 13.14 -4.85
CA SER A 112 10.00 13.15 -3.43
C SER A 112 8.52 12.81 -3.28
N VAL A 113 8.23 11.69 -2.64
CA VAL A 113 6.87 11.30 -2.25
C VAL A 113 6.69 11.57 -0.76
N ALA A 114 5.52 12.10 -0.40
CA ALA A 114 5.18 12.27 1.00
C ALA A 114 4.98 10.89 1.66
N THR A 115 5.39 10.76 2.92
CA THR A 115 5.08 9.57 3.70
C THR A 115 3.57 9.52 3.94
N VAL A 116 2.91 8.52 3.37
CA VAL A 116 1.51 8.23 3.61
C VAL A 116 1.42 7.27 4.80
N LYS A 117 0.79 7.73 5.87
CA LYS A 117 0.30 6.92 6.99
C LYS A 117 -1.03 6.25 6.62
N GLU A 118 -1.35 5.18 7.33
CA GLU A 118 -2.62 4.48 7.23
C GLU A 118 -3.81 5.42 7.53
N PRO A 119 -4.92 5.29 6.78
CA PRO A 119 -6.14 6.03 7.10
C PRO A 119 -6.68 5.56 8.45
N GLN A 120 -7.24 6.51 9.20
CA GLN A 120 -7.78 6.26 10.53
C GLN A 120 -9.31 6.31 10.46
N THR A 121 -9.96 5.20 10.81
CA THR A 121 -11.42 5.12 10.86
C THR A 121 -11.91 5.84 12.11
N VAL A 122 -12.60 6.96 11.93
CA VAL A 122 -13.09 7.83 13.01
C VAL A 122 -14.59 7.68 13.25
N ILE A 123 -15.34 7.11 12.30
CA ILE A 123 -16.75 6.75 12.46
C ILE A 123 -16.96 5.34 11.92
N MET A 124 -17.71 4.53 12.67
CA MET A 124 -18.14 3.20 12.27
C MET A 124 -19.56 2.96 12.77
N ASP A 125 -20.46 2.55 11.87
CA ASP A 125 -21.86 2.25 12.16
C ASP A 125 -22.58 3.38 12.93
N GLY A 126 -22.38 4.63 12.52
CA GLY A 126 -22.95 5.81 13.19
C GLY A 126 -22.35 6.13 14.56
N LYS A 127 -21.22 5.52 14.94
CA LYS A 127 -20.54 5.78 16.22
C LYS A 127 -19.16 6.36 16.01
N ILE A 128 -18.83 7.39 16.79
CA ILE A 128 -17.50 8.01 16.78
C ILE A 128 -16.50 7.12 17.53
N LEU A 129 -15.33 6.92 16.93
CA LEU A 129 -14.19 6.23 17.52
C LEU A 129 -13.14 7.26 18.00
N ASP A 130 -13.02 7.42 19.32
CA ASP A 130 -12.16 8.47 19.91
C ASP A 130 -10.66 8.19 19.83
N GLU A 131 -10.28 6.91 19.94
CA GLU A 131 -8.88 6.51 19.92
C GLU A 131 -8.22 6.81 18.57
N PRO A 132 -8.83 6.46 17.41
CA PRO A 132 -8.37 6.90 16.10
C PRO A 132 -8.29 8.43 15.97
N LEU A 133 -9.29 9.17 16.47
CA LEU A 133 -9.28 10.64 16.46
C LEU A 133 -8.10 11.21 17.25
N THR A 134 -7.83 10.65 18.43
CA THR A 134 -6.72 11.07 19.30
C THR A 134 -5.37 10.77 18.64
N THR A 135 -5.24 9.62 17.98
CA THR A 135 -4.04 9.21 17.25
C THR A 135 -3.67 10.19 16.13
N ILE A 136 -4.66 10.77 15.46
CA ILE A 136 -4.45 11.80 14.43
C ILE A 136 -4.45 13.23 14.98
N GLY A 137 -4.49 13.41 16.31
CA GLY A 137 -4.50 14.73 16.96
C GLY A 137 -5.76 15.56 16.65
N ARG A 138 -6.89 14.92 16.33
CA ARG A 138 -8.16 15.57 16.06
C ARG A 138 -9.12 15.38 17.23
N SER A 139 -10.07 16.30 17.34
CA SER A 139 -11.12 16.24 18.37
C SER A 139 -12.46 15.82 17.76
N ARG A 140 -13.38 15.32 18.61
CA ARG A 140 -14.78 15.10 18.20
C ARG A 140 -15.40 16.35 17.57
N ARG A 141 -15.06 17.53 18.10
CA ARG A 141 -15.57 18.81 17.59
C ARG A 141 -15.12 19.07 16.16
N TRP A 142 -13.86 18.77 15.84
CA TRP A 142 -13.38 18.83 14.46
C TRP A 142 -14.20 17.90 13.55
N LEU A 143 -14.43 16.65 13.97
CA LEU A 143 -15.19 15.68 13.19
C LEU A 143 -16.63 16.15 12.93
N ILE A 144 -17.31 16.68 13.96
CA ILE A 144 -18.65 17.25 13.82
C ILE A 144 -18.65 18.40 12.82
N THR A 145 -17.68 19.32 12.91
CA THR A 145 -17.57 20.43 11.94
C THR A 145 -17.34 19.95 10.51
N GLU A 146 -16.55 18.89 10.30
CA GLU A 146 -16.37 18.32 8.95
C GLU A 146 -17.65 17.68 8.42
N LEU A 147 -18.41 16.97 9.26
CA LEU A 147 -19.72 16.42 8.86
C LEU A 147 -20.75 17.51 8.54
N GLU A 148 -20.76 18.60 9.31
CA GLU A 148 -21.62 19.75 9.06
C GLU A 148 -21.35 20.41 7.70
N LYS A 149 -20.06 20.53 7.31
CA LYS A 149 -19.69 21.03 5.97
C LYS A 149 -20.25 20.14 4.85
N LEU A 150 -20.38 18.85 5.10
CA LEU A 150 -20.94 17.87 4.18
C LEU A 150 -22.48 17.79 4.24
N GLY A 151 -23.10 18.44 5.24
CA GLY A 151 -24.55 18.37 5.46
C GLY A 151 -25.04 17.00 5.93
N VAL A 152 -24.17 16.23 6.60
CA VAL A 152 -24.43 14.84 7.00
C VAL A 152 -24.55 14.75 8.53
N THR A 153 -25.49 13.93 9.02
CA THR A 153 -25.59 13.58 10.44
C THR A 153 -24.78 12.33 10.76
N ILE A 154 -24.21 12.25 11.96
CA ILE A 154 -23.38 11.13 12.41
C ILE A 154 -24.12 9.80 12.27
N ASP A 155 -25.40 9.75 12.64
CA ASP A 155 -26.22 8.53 12.62
C ASP A 155 -26.39 7.95 11.21
N ASN A 156 -26.23 8.76 10.17
CA ASN A 156 -26.33 8.34 8.77
C ASN A 156 -24.98 7.93 8.17
N VAL A 157 -23.88 8.00 8.91
CA VAL A 157 -22.54 7.61 8.45
C VAL A 157 -22.29 6.15 8.76
N PHE A 158 -22.14 5.32 7.73
CA PHE A 158 -21.73 3.93 7.87
C PHE A 158 -20.23 3.84 8.18
N LEU A 159 -19.41 4.57 7.43
CA LEU A 159 -17.95 4.60 7.60
C LEU A 159 -17.41 6.02 7.43
N GLY A 160 -16.57 6.47 8.35
CA GLY A 160 -15.84 7.73 8.23
C GLY A 160 -14.35 7.52 8.43
N GLN A 161 -13.52 7.91 7.46
CA GLN A 161 -12.08 7.74 7.50
C GLN A 161 -11.36 9.06 7.26
N VAL A 162 -10.26 9.27 7.98
CA VAL A 162 -9.36 10.40 7.77
C VAL A 162 -8.06 9.90 7.17
N ASN A 163 -7.68 10.46 6.02
CA ASN A 163 -6.44 10.09 5.35
C ASN A 163 -5.22 10.83 5.96
N SER A 164 -4.03 10.54 5.43
CA SER A 164 -2.77 11.19 5.84
C SER A 164 -2.72 12.71 5.65
N TYR A 165 -3.56 13.23 4.76
CA TYR A 165 -3.65 14.67 4.49
C TYR A 165 -4.65 15.36 5.43
N GLY A 166 -5.33 14.60 6.29
CA GLY A 166 -6.34 15.12 7.21
C GLY A 166 -7.71 15.29 6.57
N GLU A 167 -7.92 14.75 5.37
CA GLU A 167 -9.20 14.84 4.66
C GLU A 167 -10.14 13.75 5.16
N LEU A 168 -11.37 14.14 5.52
CA LEU A 168 -12.43 13.23 5.92
C LEU A 168 -13.17 12.72 4.67
N THR A 169 -13.24 11.40 4.53
CA THR A 169 -14.13 10.72 3.59
C THR A 169 -15.20 9.99 4.40
N VAL A 170 -16.45 10.11 3.98
CA VAL A 170 -17.57 9.39 4.60
C VAL A 170 -18.35 8.60 3.57
N ASP A 171 -18.83 7.44 4.01
CA ASP A 171 -19.77 6.58 3.34
C ASP A 171 -21.06 6.56 4.17
N LEU A 172 -22.21 6.68 3.51
CA LEU A 172 -23.50 6.87 4.16
C LEU A 172 -24.35 5.60 4.05
N TYR A 173 -25.27 5.42 4.98
CA TYR A 173 -26.27 4.35 4.88
C TYR A 173 -27.26 4.56 3.72
N ASP A 174 -27.51 5.82 3.35
CA ASP A 174 -28.33 6.15 2.19
C ASP A 174 -27.46 6.33 0.94
N ASP A 175 -27.34 5.26 0.16
CA ASP A 175 -26.60 5.21 -1.11
C ASP A 175 -27.07 6.23 -2.16
N LYS A 176 -28.25 6.84 -1.98
CA LYS A 176 -28.76 7.89 -2.89
C LYS A 176 -28.10 9.24 -2.63
N LEU A 177 -27.53 9.45 -1.45
CA LEU A 177 -26.84 10.68 -1.08
C LEU A 177 -25.38 10.59 -1.53
N LYS A 178 -25.03 11.35 -2.56
CA LYS A 178 -23.65 11.49 -2.99
C LYS A 178 -22.92 12.53 -2.15
N VAL A 179 -21.96 12.08 -1.36
CA VAL A 179 -21.07 12.98 -0.64
C VAL A 179 -19.95 13.44 -1.57
N PRO A 180 -19.67 14.75 -1.67
CA PRO A 180 -18.57 15.23 -2.49
C PRO A 180 -17.23 14.74 -1.91
N SER A 181 -16.31 14.33 -2.78
CA SER A 181 -14.94 14.03 -2.36
C SER A 181 -14.24 15.30 -1.85
N PRO A 182 -13.28 15.18 -0.93
CA PRO A 182 -12.45 16.32 -0.50
C PRO A 182 -11.84 17.06 -1.71
N GLN A 183 -11.99 18.39 -1.75
CA GLN A 183 -11.47 19.24 -2.85
C GLN A 183 -10.40 20.24 -2.37
N GLU A 184 -9.97 20.17 -1.11
CA GLU A 184 -9.08 21.16 -0.51
C GLU A 184 -7.73 21.23 -1.24
N ARG A 185 -7.12 20.09 -1.55
CA ARG A 185 -5.82 20.03 -2.24
C ARG A 185 -5.88 20.60 -3.67
N PRO A 186 -6.80 20.16 -4.54
CA PRO A 186 -7.00 20.79 -5.85
C PRO A 186 -7.31 22.28 -5.77
N LEU A 187 -8.10 22.72 -4.78
CA LEU A 187 -8.44 24.12 -4.59
C LEU A 187 -7.22 24.96 -4.16
N ILE A 188 -6.36 24.43 -3.28
CA ILE A 188 -5.09 25.08 -2.92
C ILE A 188 -4.23 25.23 -4.17
N LEU A 189 -4.09 24.18 -4.99
CA LEU A 189 -3.31 24.25 -6.23
C LEU A 189 -3.88 25.29 -7.20
N ALA A 190 -5.21 25.33 -7.37
CA ALA A 190 -5.89 26.31 -8.21
C ALA A 190 -5.65 27.73 -7.69
N THR A 191 -5.71 27.93 -6.38
CA THR A 191 -5.46 29.23 -5.73
C THR A 191 -4.01 29.66 -5.91
N MET A 192 -3.05 28.76 -5.73
CA MET A 192 -1.63 29.05 -5.97
C MET A 192 -1.39 29.47 -7.42
N LYS A 193 -1.96 28.75 -8.39
CA LYS A 193 -1.87 29.10 -9.82
C LYS A 193 -2.52 30.44 -10.12
N LYS A 194 -3.69 30.71 -9.54
CA LYS A 194 -4.36 32.02 -9.65
C LYS A 194 -3.46 33.14 -9.14
N CYS A 195 -2.91 33.01 -7.93
CA CYS A 195 -2.01 34.01 -7.37
C CYS A 195 -0.75 34.22 -8.23
N GLN A 196 -0.22 33.16 -8.84
CA GLN A 196 0.92 33.26 -9.75
C GLN A 196 0.56 34.04 -11.02
N ALA A 197 -0.58 33.74 -11.64
CA ALA A 197 -1.08 34.47 -12.81
C ALA A 197 -1.39 35.94 -12.51
N ASP A 198 -1.97 36.23 -11.34
CA ASP A 198 -2.24 37.59 -10.88
C ASP A 198 -0.93 38.39 -10.75
N LEU A 199 0.13 37.79 -10.20
CA LEU A 199 1.46 38.41 -10.11
C LEU A 199 2.05 38.72 -11.49
N GLU A 200 1.90 37.83 -12.47
CA GLU A 200 2.34 38.11 -13.85
C GLU A 200 1.54 39.25 -14.46
N SER A 201 0.22 39.26 -14.28
CA SER A 201 -0.64 40.35 -14.76
C SER A 201 -0.24 41.70 -14.16
N PHE A 202 0.03 41.76 -12.85
CA PHE A 202 0.51 42.98 -12.19
C PHE A 202 1.89 43.42 -12.67
N ALA A 203 2.79 42.48 -12.95
CA ALA A 203 4.10 42.78 -13.54
C ALA A 203 3.96 43.41 -14.93
N LEU A 204 3.02 42.92 -15.76
CA LEU A 204 2.76 43.44 -17.10
C LEU A 204 2.07 44.82 -17.06
N GLY A 205 1.13 45.02 -16.13
CA GLY A 205 0.31 46.23 -16.05
C GLY A 205 0.93 47.42 -15.31
N THR A 206 2.04 47.24 -14.59
CA THR A 206 2.67 48.34 -13.83
C THR A 206 3.75 49.08 -14.62
N GLU A 207 3.74 50.41 -14.54
CA GLU A 207 4.77 51.29 -15.12
C GLU A 207 5.97 51.50 -14.18
N ASN A 208 5.81 51.23 -12.89
CA ASN A 208 6.88 51.32 -11.91
C ASN A 208 7.87 50.15 -12.10
N LYS A 209 9.13 50.47 -12.44
CA LYS A 209 10.18 49.48 -12.71
C LYS A 209 10.50 48.58 -11.51
N GLU A 210 10.49 49.13 -10.30
CA GLU A 210 10.78 48.35 -9.08
C GLU A 210 9.64 47.38 -8.77
N ALA A 211 8.39 47.82 -8.88
CA ALA A 211 7.22 46.99 -8.69
C ALA A 211 7.13 45.88 -9.74
N LYS A 212 7.41 46.20 -11.02
CA LYS A 212 7.47 45.23 -12.12
C LYS A 212 8.44 44.09 -11.82
N GLU A 213 9.65 44.43 -11.39
CA GLU A 213 10.67 43.43 -11.08
C GLU A 213 10.33 42.62 -9.82
N LEU A 214 9.71 43.26 -8.81
CA LEU A 214 9.24 42.57 -7.61
C LEU A 214 8.18 41.51 -7.93
N TYR A 215 7.14 41.87 -8.71
CA TYR A 215 6.08 40.94 -9.09
C TYR A 215 6.61 39.78 -9.94
N ARG A 216 7.50 40.07 -10.90
CA ARG A 216 8.15 39.06 -11.74
C ARG A 216 8.92 38.05 -10.89
N LYS A 217 9.77 38.51 -9.97
CA LYS A 217 10.54 37.63 -9.06
C LYS A 217 9.65 36.77 -8.18
N ASN A 218 8.54 37.33 -7.67
CA ASN A 218 7.63 36.58 -6.81
C ASN A 218 6.80 35.56 -7.60
N SER A 219 6.40 35.88 -8.83
CA SER A 219 5.75 34.93 -9.75
C SER A 219 6.66 33.73 -10.03
N GLU A 220 7.94 33.95 -10.37
CA GLU A 220 8.89 32.86 -10.60
C GLU A 220 9.12 31.98 -9.36
N LYS A 221 9.19 32.59 -8.18
CA LYS A 221 9.30 31.83 -6.92
C LYS A 221 8.06 30.97 -6.68
N LEU A 222 6.88 31.52 -6.91
CA LEU A 222 5.62 30.82 -6.73
C LEU A 222 5.47 29.69 -7.76
N GLN A 223 5.88 29.90 -9.00
CA GLN A 223 5.91 28.87 -10.04
C GLN A 223 6.79 27.68 -9.63
N LYS A 224 8.01 27.93 -9.12
CA LYS A 224 8.89 26.87 -8.59
C LYS A 224 8.28 26.15 -7.39
N ALA A 225 7.53 26.85 -6.54
CA ALA A 225 6.82 26.23 -5.43
C ALA A 225 5.68 25.33 -5.94
N ILE A 226 4.87 25.81 -6.89
CA ILE A 226 3.79 25.06 -7.54
C ILE A 226 4.33 23.77 -8.16
N GLU A 227 5.44 23.82 -8.89
CA GLU A 227 6.06 22.64 -9.50
C GLU A 227 6.43 21.57 -8.47
N LYS A 228 6.97 21.99 -7.32
CA LYS A 228 7.35 21.08 -6.23
C LYS A 228 6.14 20.46 -5.53
N VAL A 229 5.06 21.21 -5.32
CA VAL A 229 3.89 20.72 -4.57
C VAL A 229 2.80 20.13 -5.47
N SER A 230 2.84 20.37 -6.78
CA SER A 230 1.86 19.88 -7.75
C SER A 230 1.64 18.36 -7.69
N PRO A 231 2.67 17.49 -7.52
CA PRO A 231 2.45 16.05 -7.33
C PRO A 231 1.60 15.72 -6.11
N ILE A 232 1.63 16.58 -5.08
CA ILE A 232 0.89 16.42 -3.84
C ILE A 232 -0.47 17.10 -3.91
N LEU A 233 -0.69 18.13 -4.73
CA LEU A 233 -1.96 18.88 -4.70
C LEU A 233 -2.91 18.56 -5.87
N ARG A 234 -2.49 17.73 -6.84
CA ARG A 234 -3.30 17.41 -8.03
C ARG A 234 -4.50 16.50 -7.77
N ASN A 235 -4.41 15.62 -6.77
CA ASN A 235 -5.39 14.56 -6.50
C ASN A 235 -5.95 14.69 -5.09
#